data_AF-A0A7C4ZK61-F1
#
_entry.id   AF-A0A7C4ZK61-F1
#
_cell.length_a   1.000
_cell.length_b   1.000
_cell.length_c   1.000
_cell.angle_alpha   90.00
_cell.angle_beta   90.00
_cell.angle_gamma   90.00
#
_symmetry.space_group_name_H-M   'P 1'
#
loop_
_entity.id
_entity.type
_entity.pdbx_description
1 polymer ?
#
loop_
_entity_poly.entity_id
_entity_poly.type
_entity_poly.pdbx_seq_one_letter_code
_entity_poly.pdbx_strand_id
1 'polypeptide(L)'
;MGERVVSVKMPKSLVRELRVLAEQQHYLDLSEQLRSIVRSQCLRYSAGFGFADIRQAVQQEMKTANTQLRKEQLLQELSRLLEGPQ
;
A
#
# COMPACT_ATOMS: atom_id res chain seq x y z
N MET A 1 12.11 5.81 22.35
CA MET A 1 12.03 6.89 21.34
C MET A 1 11.77 8.18 22.10
N GLY A 2 12.63 9.20 21.96
CA GLY A 2 12.51 10.43 22.74
C GLY A 2 11.34 11.31 22.30
N GLU A 3 10.74 12.04 23.24
CA GLU A 3 9.75 13.06 22.94
C GLU A 3 10.42 14.23 22.21
N ARG A 4 9.90 14.59 21.04
CA ARG A 4 10.35 15.75 20.26
C ARG A 4 9.17 16.70 20.12
N VAL A 5 9.36 17.95 20.56
CA VAL A 5 8.39 19.02 20.37
C VAL A 5 8.56 19.56 18.96
N VAL A 6 7.46 19.67 18.21
CA VAL A 6 7.46 20.16 16.82
C VAL A 6 6.47 21.30 16.71
N SER A 7 6.86 22.39 16.05
CA SER A 7 5.96 23.51 15.75
C SER A 7 5.47 23.38 14.31
N VAL A 8 4.15 23.40 14.13
CA VAL A 8 3.51 23.25 12.81
C VAL A 8 2.60 24.45 12.56
N LYS A 9 2.79 25.12 11.43
CA LYS A 9 1.89 26.19 10.98
C LYS A 9 0.68 25.57 10.28
N MET A 10 -0.52 25.94 10.74
CA MET A 10 -1.79 25.46 10.17
C MET A 10 -2.72 26.63 9.86
N PRO A 11 -3.58 26.51 8.85
CA PRO A 11 -4.65 27.48 8.60
C PRO A 11 -5.58 27.61 9.82
N LYS A 12 -6.05 28.84 10.10
CA LYS A 12 -6.91 29.11 11.26
C LYS A 12 -8.24 28.34 11.21
N SER A 13 -8.82 28.17 10.02
CA SER A 13 -10.02 27.37 9.80
C SER A 13 -9.83 25.92 10.23
N LEU A 14 -8.74 25.31 9.77
CA LEU A 14 -8.39 23.93 10.11
C LEU A 14 -8.17 23.75 11.62
N VAL A 15 -7.45 24.67 12.27
CA VAL A 15 -7.24 24.61 13.74
C VAL A 15 -8.57 24.66 14.49
N ARG A 16 -9.52 25.50 14.02
CA ARG A 16 -10.84 25.60 14.63
C ARG A 16 -11.63 24.30 14.49
N GLU A 17 -11.66 23.73 13.30
CA GLU A 17 -12.34 22.45 13.03
C GLU A 17 -11.74 21.31 13.84
N LEU A 18 -10.41 21.22 13.90
CA LEU A 18 -9.73 20.18 14.67
C LEU A 18 -10.02 20.30 16.17
N ARG A 19 -10.10 21.51 16.73
CA ARG A 19 -10.47 21.70 18.14
C ARG A 19 -11.88 21.20 18.44
N VAL A 20 -12.85 21.50 17.58
CA VAL A 20 -14.23 20.99 17.72
C VAL A 20 -14.23 19.46 17.67
N LEU A 21 -13.48 18.87 16.75
CA LEU A 21 -13.34 17.41 16.66
C LEU A 21 -12.61 16.82 17.87
N ALA A 22 -11.66 17.54 18.46
CA ALA A 22 -10.92 17.10 19.63
C ALA A 22 -11.84 16.97 20.85
N GLU A 23 -12.70 17.97 21.06
CA GLU A 23 -13.73 17.97 22.10
C GLU A 23 -14.75 16.85 21.88
N GLN A 24 -15.23 16.67 20.65
CA GLN A 24 -16.20 15.61 20.30
C GLN A 24 -15.65 14.20 20.49
N GLN A 25 -14.35 14.01 20.27
CA GLN A 25 -13.67 12.72 20.42
C GLN A 25 -12.99 12.55 21.78
N HIS A 26 -13.27 13.46 22.73
CA HIS A 26 -12.76 13.43 24.10
C HIS A 26 -11.23 13.38 24.23
N TYR A 27 -10.52 14.05 23.32
CA TYR A 27 -9.07 14.26 23.49
C TYR A 27 -8.81 15.37 24.52
N LEU A 28 -7.71 15.24 25.26
CA LEU A 28 -7.28 16.23 26.24
C LEU A 28 -6.88 17.55 25.58
N ASP A 29 -6.15 17.45 24.46
CA ASP A 29 -5.71 18.60 23.70
C ASP A 29 -5.57 18.29 22.20
N LEU A 30 -5.38 19.37 21.42
CA LEU A 30 -5.15 19.26 19.98
C LEU A 30 -3.88 18.44 19.67
N SER A 31 -2.86 18.49 20.52
CA SER A 31 -1.61 17.76 20.33
C SER A 31 -1.80 16.25 20.44
N GLU A 32 -2.66 15.78 21.35
CA GLU A 32 -3.04 14.39 21.51
C GLU A 32 -3.83 13.88 20.31
N GLN A 33 -4.82 14.65 19.87
CA GLN A 33 -5.57 14.32 18.65
C GLN A 33 -4.63 14.21 17.44
N LEU A 34 -3.74 15.18 17.24
CA LEU A 34 -2.76 15.15 16.14
C LEU A 34 -1.82 13.95 16.24
N ARG A 35 -1.35 13.60 17.45
CA ARG A 35 -0.54 12.39 17.67
C ARG A 35 -1.31 11.13 17.30
N SER A 36 -2.59 11.04 17.66
CA SER A 36 -3.46 9.91 17.29
C SER A 36 -3.60 9.76 15.78
N ILE A 37 -3.91 10.87 15.08
CA ILE A 37 -4.03 10.91 13.62
C ILE A 37 -2.71 10.49 12.96
N VAL A 38 -1.59 11.11 13.34
CA VAL A 38 -0.27 10.79 12.78
C VAL A 38 0.07 9.32 13.03
N ARG A 39 -0.17 8.79 14.23
CA ARG A 39 0.06 7.37 14.53
C ARG A 39 -0.77 6.47 13.63
N SER A 40 -2.06 6.75 13.45
CA SER A 40 -2.93 5.96 12.57
C SER A 40 -2.46 5.98 11.12
N GLN A 41 -1.99 7.12 10.62
CA GLN A 41 -1.45 7.25 9.27
C GLN A 41 -0.13 6.49 9.16
N CYS A 42 0.78 6.66 10.11
CA CYS A 42 2.02 5.89 10.15
C CYS A 42 1.76 4.39 10.16
N LEU A 43 0.77 3.91 10.93
CA LEU A 43 0.38 2.50 10.94
C LEU A 43 -0.20 2.03 9.61
N ARG A 44 -1.00 2.87 8.93
CA ARG A 44 -1.50 2.58 7.58
C ARG A 44 -0.36 2.49 6.56
N TYR A 45 0.59 3.42 6.60
CA TYR A 45 1.74 3.43 5.70
C TYR A 45 2.74 2.32 6.04
N SER A 46 2.94 1.99 7.31
CA SER A 46 3.79 0.86 7.71
C SER A 46 3.14 -0.49 7.38
N ALA A 47 1.81 -0.62 7.48
CA ALA A 47 1.09 -1.79 7.00
C ALA A 47 1.13 -1.93 5.47
N GLY A 48 1.42 -0.84 4.74
CA GLY A 48 1.73 -0.87 3.30
C GLY A 48 2.96 -1.71 2.95
N PHE A 49 3.85 -2.01 3.91
CA PHE A 49 4.95 -2.96 3.70
C PHE A 49 4.48 -4.42 3.61
N GLY A 50 3.31 -4.79 4.16
CA GLY A 50 2.78 -6.15 4.04
C GLY A 50 2.09 -6.43 2.69
N PHE A 51 1.60 -5.39 2.01
CA PHE A 51 1.04 -5.52 0.65
C PHE A 51 2.11 -5.58 -0.43
N ALA A 52 3.36 -5.24 -0.12
CA ALA A 52 4.48 -5.40 -1.05
C ALA A 52 4.71 -6.89 -1.35
N ASP A 53 4.72 -7.72 -0.31
CA ASP A 53 4.92 -9.17 -0.44
C ASP A 53 3.77 -9.84 -1.21
N ILE A 54 2.52 -9.44 -0.92
CA ILE A 54 1.34 -9.95 -1.65
C ILE A 54 1.37 -9.49 -3.11
N ARG A 55 1.69 -8.21 -3.38
CA ARG A 55 1.82 -7.70 -4.75
C ARG A 55 2.93 -8.42 -5.51
N GLN A 56 4.04 -8.70 -4.85
CA GLN A 56 5.17 -9.41 -5.43
C GLN A 56 4.83 -10.87 -5.72
N ALA A 57 4.17 -11.57 -4.78
CA ALA A 57 3.67 -12.93 -4.98
C ALA A 57 2.69 -13.02 -6.17
N VAL A 58 1.71 -12.12 -6.24
CA VAL A 58 0.76 -12.06 -7.36
C VAL A 58 1.47 -11.79 -8.69
N GLN A 59 2.43 -10.86 -8.71
CA GLN A 59 3.22 -10.61 -9.93
C GLN A 59 4.05 -11.82 -10.35
N GLN A 60 4.55 -12.60 -9.40
CA GLN A 60 5.35 -13.78 -9.67
C GLN A 60 4.50 -14.92 -10.23
N GLU A 61 3.31 -15.15 -9.66
CA GLU A 61 2.33 -16.10 -10.21
C GLU A 61 1.86 -15.72 -11.62
N MET A 62 1.59 -14.43 -11.87
CA MET A 62 1.21 -13.99 -13.22
C MET A 62 2.33 -14.18 -14.25
N LYS A 63 3.59 -14.01 -13.83
CA LYS A 63 4.75 -14.25 -14.70
C LYS A 63 4.94 -15.74 -14.98
N THR A 64 4.83 -16.62 -13.98
CA THR A 64 4.97 -18.07 -14.17
C THR A 64 3.85 -18.61 -15.06
N ALA A 65 2.60 -18.21 -14.81
CA ALA A 65 1.45 -18.62 -15.63
C ALA A 65 1.63 -18.20 -17.11
N ASN A 66 2.04 -16.95 -17.38
CA ASN A 66 2.32 -16.50 -18.75
C ASN A 66 3.49 -17.24 -19.41
N THR A 67 4.52 -17.59 -18.63
CA THR A 67 5.69 -18.31 -19.15
C THR A 67 5.35 -19.76 -19.49
N GLN A 68 4.49 -20.40 -18.70
CA GLN A 68 3.96 -21.74 -18.98
C GLN A 68 3.08 -21.74 -20.22
N LEU A 69 2.14 -20.80 -20.32
CA LEU A 69 1.28 -20.67 -21.49
C LEU A 69 2.09 -20.47 -22.78
N ARG A 70 3.12 -19.60 -22.74
CA ARG A 70 4.04 -19.40 -23.88
C ARG A 70 4.84 -20.65 -24.21
N LYS A 71 5.30 -21.41 -23.21
CA LYS A 71 6.02 -22.66 -23.44
C LYS A 71 5.14 -23.70 -24.13
N GLU A 72 3.89 -23.83 -23.71
CA GLU A 72 2.93 -24.76 -24.31
C GLU A 72 2.62 -24.38 -25.77
N GLN A 73 2.45 -23.09 -26.04
CA GLN A 73 2.27 -22.58 -27.41
C GLN A 73 3.50 -22.86 -28.28
N LEU A 74 4.71 -22.60 -27.77
CA LEU A 74 5.96 -22.92 -28.46
C LEU A 74 6.12 -24.42 -28.74
N LEU A 75 5.74 -25.28 -27.80
CA LEU A 75 5.76 -26.73 -27.98
C LEU A 75 4.78 -27.16 -29.07
N GLN A 76 3.57 -26.58 -29.12
CA GLN A 76 2.61 -26.84 -30.19
C GLN A 76 3.08 -26.35 -31.57
N GLU A 77 3.74 -25.19 -31.63
CA GLU A 77 4.30 -24.68 -32.89
C GLU A 77 5.47 -25.55 -33.37
N LEU A 78 6.36 -25.95 -32.46
CA LEU A 78 7.47 -26.86 -32.77
C LEU A 78 6.98 -28.24 -33.21
N SER A 79 5.94 -28.79 -32.56
CA SER A 79 5.37 -30.08 -32.98
C SER A 79 4.72 -29.98 -34.36
N ARG A 80 4.03 -28.88 -34.67
CA ARG A 80 3.47 -28.63 -36.01
C ARG A 80 4.54 -28.48 -37.09
N LEU A 81 5.69 -27.89 -36.76
CA LEU A 81 6.82 -27.76 -37.69
C LEU A 81 7.55 -29.09 -37.92
N LEU A 82 7.59 -29.95 -36.90
CA LEU A 82 8.16 -31.30 -36.98
C LEU A 82 7.24 -32.28 -37.74
N GLU A 83 5.92 -32.12 -37.65
CA GLU A 83 4.91 -32.85 -38.42
C GLU A 83 4.66 -32.24 -39.81
N GLY A 84 5.69 -31.63 -40.43
CA GLY A 84 5.60 -30.89 -41.69
C GLY A 84 4.74 -31.58 -42.78
N PRO A 85 4.15 -30.78 -43.70
CA PRO A 85 3.08 -31.22 -44.58
C PRO A 85 3.52 -32.42 -45.41
N GLN A 86 2.73 -33.49 -45.38
CA GLN A 86 2.72 -34.49 -46.44
C GLN A 86 2.23 -33.86 -47.74
#